data_AF-A0A1S2QX87-F1
#
_entry.id   AF-A0A1S2QX87-F1
#
_cell.length_a   1.000
_cell.length_b   1.000
_cell.length_c   1.000
_cell.angle_alpha   90.00
_cell.angle_beta   90.00
_cell.angle_gamma   90.00
#
_symmetry.space_group_name_H-M   'P 1'
#
loop_
_entity.id
_entity.type
_entity.pdbx_description
1 polymer ?
#
loop_
_entity_poly.entity_id
_entity_poly.type
_entity_poly.pdbx_seq_one_letter_code
_entity_poly.pdbx_strand_id
1 'polypeptide(L)'
;MTFAEQKTVINLPDLLFSRYCKETFGLNRGVYNTIDEWFYNNSAESIEVRRKKILDFLLFYISSLKDIEKCKIKFGKGNLVNLLTEYMKIAAK
;
A
#
# COMPACT_ATOMS: atom_id res chain seq x y z
N MET A 1 -0.24 9.94 -9.10
CA MET A 1 -1.19 10.42 -8.09
C MET A 1 -0.72 11.78 -7.60
N THR A 2 -1.60 12.77 -7.63
CA THR A 2 -1.34 14.11 -7.08
C THR A 2 -1.54 14.14 -5.56
N PHE A 3 -0.99 15.14 -4.88
CA PHE A 3 -1.16 15.30 -3.42
C PHE A 3 -2.62 15.48 -3.00
N ALA A 4 -3.42 16.20 -3.79
CA ALA A 4 -4.84 16.42 -3.53
C ALA A 4 -5.66 15.12 -3.66
N GLU A 5 -5.38 14.31 -4.68
CA GLU A 5 -5.97 12.98 -4.84
C GLU A 5 -5.60 12.06 -3.67
N GLN A 6 -4.36 12.11 -3.18
CA GLN A 6 -3.96 11.31 -2.01
C GLN A 6 -4.76 11.69 -0.77
N LYS A 7 -4.92 12.99 -0.49
CA LYS A 7 -5.67 13.49 0.69
C LYS A 7 -7.16 13.09 0.63
N THR A 8 -7.77 13.07 -0.55
CA THR A 8 -9.16 12.62 -0.69
C THR A 8 -9.31 11.12 -0.48
N VAL A 9 -8.37 10.32 -1.01
CA VAL A 9 -8.41 8.86 -0.90
C VAL A 9 -8.20 8.37 0.53
N ILE A 10 -7.24 8.91 1.29
CA ILE A 10 -6.98 8.46 2.67
C ILE A 10 -8.17 8.66 3.62
N ASN A 11 -9.07 9.58 3.30
CA ASN A 11 -10.25 9.91 4.09
C ASN A 11 -11.51 9.12 3.67
N LEU A 12 -11.40 8.23 2.68
CA LEU A 12 -12.52 7.39 2.27
C LEU A 12 -12.96 6.45 3.41
N PRO A 13 -14.24 6.07 3.51
CA PRO A 13 -14.68 4.95 4.33
C PRO A 13 -13.88 3.67 4.06
N ASP A 14 -13.72 2.79 5.05
CA ASP A 14 -12.88 1.57 4.95
C ASP A 14 -13.17 0.72 3.71
N LEU A 15 -14.46 0.49 3.43
CA LEU A 15 -14.88 -0.28 2.27
C LEU A 15 -14.43 0.39 0.96
N LEU A 16 -14.56 1.72 0.87
CA LEU A 16 -14.20 2.48 -0.32
C LEU A 16 -12.68 2.57 -0.49
N PHE A 17 -11.94 2.72 0.61
CA PHE A 17 -10.47 2.70 0.57
C PHE A 17 -9.92 1.34 0.11
N SER A 18 -10.40 0.24 0.70
CA SER A 18 -9.98 -1.10 0.30
C SER A 18 -10.37 -1.43 -1.15
N ARG A 19 -11.53 -0.95 -1.60
CA ARG A 19 -11.97 -1.07 -2.99
C ARG A 19 -11.09 -0.26 -3.94
N TYR A 20 -10.73 0.97 -3.57
CA TYR A 20 -9.77 1.77 -4.31
C TYR A 20 -8.44 1.03 -4.47
N CYS A 21 -7.88 0.48 -3.38
CA CYS A 21 -6.64 -0.28 -3.46
C CYS A 21 -6.75 -1.51 -4.39
N LYS A 22 -7.90 -2.18 -4.40
CA LYS A 22 -8.17 -3.30 -5.30
C LYS A 22 -8.24 -2.86 -6.76
N GLU A 23 -8.98 -1.79 -7.07
CA GLU A 23 -9.23 -1.33 -8.43
C GLU A 23 -8.00 -0.66 -9.05
N THR A 24 -7.28 0.16 -8.28
CA THR A 24 -6.11 0.90 -8.77
C THR A 24 -4.84 0.04 -8.80
N PHE A 25 -4.67 -0.87 -7.83
CA PHE A 25 -3.42 -1.61 -7.65
C PHE A 25 -3.57 -3.13 -7.80
N GLY A 26 -4.78 -3.63 -8.09
CA GLY A 26 -5.04 -5.07 -8.18
C GLY A 26 -4.87 -5.80 -6.84
N LEU A 27 -4.96 -5.08 -5.72
CA LEU A 27 -4.66 -5.60 -4.39
C LEU A 27 -5.79 -6.51 -3.89
N ASN A 28 -5.49 -7.78 -3.62
CA ASN A 28 -6.46 -8.71 -3.04
C ASN A 28 -6.68 -8.41 -1.54
N ARG A 29 -7.88 -8.71 -1.02
CA ARG A 29 -8.26 -8.42 0.37
C ARG A 29 -7.28 -8.98 1.40
N GLY A 30 -6.83 -10.23 1.22
CA GLY A 30 -5.87 -10.84 2.15
C GLY A 30 -4.54 -10.09 2.19
N VAL A 31 -4.03 -9.68 1.03
CA VAL A 31 -2.80 -8.89 0.92
C VAL A 31 -2.98 -7.51 1.55
N TYR A 32 -4.08 -6.82 1.23
CA TYR A 32 -4.41 -5.53 1.84
C TYR A 32 -4.39 -5.63 3.36
N ASN A 33 -5.09 -6.62 3.92
CA ASN A 33 -5.15 -6.83 5.36
C ASN A 33 -3.77 -7.07 5.96
N THR A 34 -2.91 -7.87 5.32
CA THR A 34 -1.54 -8.08 5.80
C THR A 34 -0.71 -6.80 5.78
N ILE A 35 -0.85 -5.96 4.74
CA ILE A 35 -0.15 -4.66 4.67
C ILE A 35 -0.66 -3.73 5.78
N ASP A 36 -1.98 -3.63 5.94
CA ASP A 36 -2.61 -2.79 6.97
C ASP A 36 -2.17 -3.22 8.38
N GLU A 37 -2.29 -4.50 8.70
CA GLU A 37 -1.85 -5.07 9.97
C GLU A 37 -0.34 -4.83 10.21
N TRP A 38 0.49 -5.02 9.18
CA TRP A 38 1.92 -4.78 9.31
C TRP A 38 2.24 -3.33 9.64
N PHE A 39 1.63 -2.36 8.95
CA PHE A 39 1.85 -0.94 9.26
C PHE A 39 1.29 -0.56 10.63
N TYR A 40 0.14 -1.10 11.02
CA TYR A 40 -0.41 -0.88 12.36
C TYR A 40 0.57 -1.32 13.45
N ASN A 41 1.15 -2.51 13.30
CA ASN A 41 2.14 -3.05 14.25
C ASN A 41 3.50 -2.32 14.21
N ASN A 42 3.79 -1.56 13.14
CA ASN A 42 5.06 -0.83 12.95
C ASN A 42 4.87 0.70 13.04
N SER A 43 4.14 1.15 14.07
CA SER A 43 4.02 2.56 14.47
C SER A 43 3.10 3.44 13.62
N ALA A 44 2.20 2.87 12.80
CA ALA A 44 1.14 3.60 12.10
C ALA A 44 -0.24 3.35 12.73
N GLU A 45 -0.40 3.76 13.99
CA GLU A 45 -1.62 3.53 14.77
C GLU A 45 -2.82 4.31 14.22
N SER A 46 -2.62 5.58 13.84
CA SER A 46 -3.69 6.38 13.25
C SER A 46 -4.03 5.91 11.83
N ILE A 47 -5.32 5.80 11.56
CA ILE A 47 -5.81 5.29 10.28
C ILE A 47 -5.36 6.13 9.09
N GLU A 48 -5.30 7.46 9.25
CA GLU A 48 -4.84 8.38 8.22
C GLU A 48 -3.36 8.17 7.89
N VAL A 49 -2.50 8.06 8.92
CA VAL A 49 -1.06 7.81 8.73
C VAL A 49 -0.85 6.45 8.09
N ARG A 50 -1.58 5.43 8.54
CA ARG A 50 -1.49 4.08 7.98
C ARG A 50 -1.88 4.05 6.52
N ARG A 51 -3.04 4.61 6.16
CA ARG A 51 -3.50 4.65 4.77
C ARG A 51 -2.56 5.44 3.87
N LYS A 52 -1.98 6.53 4.36
CA LYS A 52 -0.92 7.24 3.64
C LYS A 52 0.28 6.34 3.37
N LYS A 53 0.79 5.64 4.39
CA LYS A 53 1.90 4.69 4.24
C LYS A 53 1.59 3.53 3.30
N ILE A 54 0.36 3.01 3.32
CA ILE A 54 -0.11 1.99 2.37
C ILE A 54 -0.04 2.53 0.94
N LEU A 55 -0.57 3.72 0.68
CA LEU A 55 -0.53 4.32 -0.66
C LEU A 55 0.91 4.59 -1.12
N ASP A 56 1.74 5.17 -0.25
CA ASP A 56 3.14 5.46 -0.55
C ASP A 56 3.92 4.16 -0.89
N PHE A 57 3.70 3.09 -0.12
CA PHE A 57 4.28 1.78 -0.39
C PHE A 57 3.83 1.20 -1.73
N LEU A 58 2.53 1.24 -2.03
CA LEU A 58 1.98 0.69 -3.28
C LEU A 58 2.49 1.46 -4.50
N LEU A 59 2.58 2.79 -4.40
CA LEU A 59 3.16 3.64 -5.44
C LEU A 59 4.65 3.35 -5.63
N PHE A 60 5.43 3.24 -4.56
CA PHE A 60 6.84 2.85 -4.61
C PHE A 60 7.03 1.49 -5.30
N TYR A 61 6.24 0.50 -4.88
CA TYR A 61 6.32 -0.84 -5.43
C TYR A 61 5.98 -0.88 -6.93
N ILE A 62 4.91 -0.21 -7.35
CA ILE A 62 4.55 -0.15 -8.78
C ILE A 62 5.61 0.59 -9.61
N SER A 63 6.17 1.68 -9.08
CA SER A 63 7.25 2.41 -9.74
C SER A 63 8.50 1.56 -9.96
N SER A 64 8.71 0.55 -9.11
CA SER A 64 9.82 -0.40 -9.22
C SER A 64 9.55 -1.56 -10.21
N LEU A 65 8.30 -1.77 -10.62
CA LEU A 65 7.94 -2.79 -11.61
C LEU A 65 8.11 -2.23 -13.02
N LYS A 66 9.04 -2.80 -13.81
CA LYS A 66 9.37 -2.36 -15.17
C LYS A 66 8.24 -2.52 -16.22
N ASP A 67 7.14 -3.21 -15.88
CA ASP A 67 6.06 -3.57 -16.83
C ASP A 67 4.67 -3.31 -16.21
N ILE A 68 4.23 -2.05 -16.28
CA ILE A 68 2.96 -1.59 -15.68
C ILE A 68 1.75 -2.25 -16.37
N GLU A 69 1.83 -2.60 -17.66
CA GLU A 69 0.69 -3.07 -18.46
C GLU A 69 0.23 -4.50 -18.15
N LYS A 70 1.02 -5.31 -17.42
CA LYS A 70 0.66 -6.71 -17.09
C LYS A 70 0.63 -7.03 -15.59
N CYS A 71 0.99 -6.09 -14.73
CA CYS A 71 1.26 -6.38 -13.32
C CYS A 71 0.00 -6.33 -12.45
N LYS A 72 -0.77 -7.43 -12.44
CA LYS A 72 -1.45 -7.81 -11.19
C LYS A 72 -0.37 -8.00 -10.13
N ILE A 73 -0.38 -7.18 -9.08
CA ILE A 73 0.60 -7.29 -8.00
C ILE A 73 0.52 -8.72 -7.41
N LYS A 74 1.56 -9.52 -7.63
CA LYS A 74 1.69 -10.86 -7.07
C LYS A 74 2.74 -10.83 -5.97
N PHE A 75 2.29 -10.66 -4.73
CA PHE A 75 3.15 -10.94 -3.59
C PHE A 75 3.27 -12.46 -3.44
N GLY A 76 4.45 -13.01 -3.76
CA GLY A 76 4.76 -14.42 -3.48
C GLY A 76 4.68 -14.73 -1.98
N LYS A 77 4.50 -16.00 -1.60
CA LYS A 77 4.50 -16.44 -0.21
C LYS A 77 5.79 -15.96 0.49
N GLY A 78 5.65 -15.09 1.51
CA GLY A 78 6.75 -14.55 2.30
C GLY A 78 7.43 -13.29 1.74
N ASN A 79 7.20 -12.91 0.48
CA ASN A 79 7.92 -11.78 -0.13
C ASN A 79 7.36 -10.41 0.29
N LEU A 80 6.09 -10.36 0.73
CA LEU A 80 5.43 -9.11 1.10
C LEU A 80 6.10 -8.40 2.29
N VAL A 81 6.40 -9.14 3.36
CA VAL A 81 7.00 -8.58 4.58
C VAL A 81 8.41 -8.04 4.30
N ASN A 82 9.18 -8.73 3.46
CA ASN A 82 10.50 -8.27 3.02
C ASN A 82 10.41 -6.94 2.26
N LEU A 83 9.45 -6.82 1.32
CA LEU A 83 9.22 -5.58 0.57
C LEU A 83 8.80 -4.42 1.48
N LEU A 84 7.93 -4.68 2.45
CA LEU A 84 7.51 -3.68 3.44
C LEU A 84 8.69 -3.21 4.31
N THR A 85 9.56 -4.15 4.69
CA THR A 85 10.75 -3.86 5.49
C THR A 85 11.78 -3.03 4.70
N GLU A 86 12.04 -3.40 3.43
CA GLU A 86 12.92 -2.64 2.54
C GLU A 86 12.37 -1.23 2.26
N TYR A 87 11.06 -1.10 2.03
CA TYR A 87 10.40 0.19 1.91
C TYR A 87 10.64 1.06 3.16
N MET A 88 10.46 0.51 4.37
CA MET A 88 10.66 1.28 5.60
C MET A 88 12.12 1.71 5.80
N LYS A 89 13.10 0.90 5.39
CA LYS A 89 14.53 1.30 5.42
C LYS A 89 14.81 2.48 4.48
N ILE A 90 14.18 2.50 3.31
CA ILE A 90 14.35 3.58 2.33
C ILE A 90 13.59 4.84 2.77
N ALA A 91 12.36 4.68 3.27
CA ALA A 91 11.51 5.78 3.70
C ALA A 91 11.92 6.42 5.05
N ALA A 92 12.82 5.77 5.80
CA ALA A 92 13.41 6.30 7.04
C ALA A 92 14.70 7.12 6.82
N LYS A 93 15.18 7.21 5.57
CA LYS A 93 16.23 8.14 5.14
C LYS A 93 15.61 9.45 4.64
#